data_AF-A0A812VFS4-F1
#
_entry.id   AF-A0A812VFS4-F1
#
_cell.length_a   1.000
_cell.length_b   1.000
_cell.length_c   1.000
_cell.angle_alpha   90.00
_cell.angle_beta   90.00
_cell.angle_gamma   90.00
#
_symmetry.space_group_name_H-M   'P 1'
#
loop_
_entity.id
_entity.type
_entity.pdbx_description
1 polymer ?
#
loop_
_entity_poly.entity_id
_entity_poly.type
_entity_poly.pdbx_seq_one_letter_code
_entity_poly.pdbx_strand_id
1 'polypeptide(L)'
;TGSALPGFPSNGTLETENGRDFHFLGEARFLTSLPGIYRICYCRPQADDPTKEADSCKGPSSYKAAVGLMTVNGPLQTTTTCALGSACEVTIQGIDLAAGDAIMIVDGPCGEGGGLEALGFPDLETSVTLQSGDSGYLANLGNIPTAASPGVYTICWCPVANASDCRARRQFRATAGELHVTCPPGYYGVGPTTGRRCGPCTRGFHCAGGEVNVATRIACGPDQTTRTSGA
;
A
#
# COMPACT_ATOMS: atom_id res chain seq x y z
N THR A 1 -7.85 0.98 28.28
CA THR A 1 -6.48 0.43 28.31
C THR A 1 -5.88 0.61 26.93
N GLY A 2 -4.62 1.04 26.83
CA GLY A 2 -3.92 1.17 25.54
C GLY A 2 -3.30 -0.16 25.12
N SER A 3 -3.08 -0.35 23.83
CA SER A 3 -2.22 -1.40 23.27
C SER A 3 -1.00 -0.75 22.62
N ALA A 4 0.10 -1.50 22.51
CA ALA A 4 1.22 -1.12 21.65
C ALA A 4 0.70 -0.81 20.24
N LEU A 5 1.20 0.27 19.62
CA LEU A 5 0.79 0.67 18.27
C LEU A 5 1.77 0.10 17.25
N PRO A 6 1.36 -0.84 16.38
CA PRO A 6 2.23 -1.39 15.35
C PRO A 6 2.77 -0.29 14.43
N GLY A 7 4.03 -0.42 14.03
CA GLY A 7 4.70 0.51 13.12
C GLY A 7 5.21 1.80 13.75
N PHE A 8 4.89 2.06 15.03
CA PHE A 8 5.58 3.10 15.80
C PHE A 8 6.90 2.58 16.37
N PRO A 9 7.99 3.36 16.31
CA PRO A 9 9.21 3.04 17.02
C PRO A 9 8.95 2.76 18.50
N SER A 10 9.58 1.72 19.04
CA SER A 10 9.41 1.26 20.43
C SER A 10 7.94 1.17 20.88
N ASN A 11 7.08 0.65 20.00
CA ASN A 11 5.65 0.45 20.25
C ASN A 11 4.87 1.73 20.59
N GLY A 12 5.40 2.90 20.21
CA GLY A 12 4.80 4.20 20.48
C GLY A 12 5.21 4.82 21.81
N THR A 13 6.27 4.32 22.44
CA THR A 13 6.81 4.90 23.68
C THR A 13 7.74 6.07 23.36
N LEU A 14 7.47 7.22 23.98
CA LEU A 14 8.33 8.40 23.91
C LEU A 14 8.92 8.70 25.28
N GLU A 15 10.18 9.13 25.31
CA GLU A 15 10.85 9.61 26.50
C GLU A 15 11.32 11.05 26.34
N THR A 16 11.54 11.71 27.47
CA THR A 16 12.03 13.09 27.55
C THR A 16 13.01 13.21 28.70
N GLU A 17 14.09 13.98 28.48
CA GLU A 17 15.05 14.33 29.53
C GLU A 17 14.70 15.66 30.20
N ASN A 18 13.97 16.53 29.50
CA ASN A 18 13.71 17.92 29.90
C ASN A 18 12.22 18.22 30.20
N GLY A 19 11.34 17.23 30.02
CA GLY A 19 9.89 17.37 30.22
C GLY A 19 9.16 18.13 29.11
N ARG A 20 9.86 18.51 28.04
CA ARG A 20 9.33 19.33 26.94
C ARG A 20 9.42 18.62 25.59
N ASP A 21 10.58 18.05 25.30
CA ASP A 21 10.86 17.41 24.03
C ASP A 21 10.79 15.90 24.21
N PHE A 22 9.84 15.28 23.53
CA PHE A 22 9.61 13.84 23.57
C PHE A 22 10.09 13.22 22.28
N HIS A 23 10.91 12.19 22.40
CA HIS A 23 11.43 11.43 21.27
C HIS A 23 11.05 9.97 21.40
N PHE A 24 10.75 9.32 20.28
CA PHE A 24 10.57 7.89 20.30
C PHE A 24 11.86 7.18 20.72
N LEU A 25 11.70 6.11 21.49
CA LEU A 25 12.82 5.27 21.87
C LEU A 25 13.34 4.42 20.70
N GLY A 26 14.62 4.09 20.76
CA GLY A 26 15.30 3.21 19.81
C GLY A 26 15.86 3.93 18.58
N GLU A 27 16.46 3.15 17.67
CA GLU A 27 17.18 3.69 16.50
C GLU A 27 16.28 3.85 15.26
N ALA A 28 15.01 3.43 15.33
CA ALA A 28 14.12 3.50 14.18
C ALA A 28 13.82 4.97 13.83
N ARG A 29 14.36 5.40 12.70
CA ARG A 29 14.25 6.79 12.20
C ARG A 29 12.99 7.05 11.38
N PHE A 30 12.18 6.03 11.14
CA PHE A 30 11.04 6.11 10.23
C PHE A 30 9.79 5.56 10.90
N LEU A 31 8.68 6.23 10.65
CA LEU A 31 7.37 5.81 11.08
C LEU A 31 6.77 4.88 10.00
N THR A 32 6.41 3.67 10.38
CA THR A 32 5.75 2.68 9.50
C THR A 32 4.33 2.36 9.95
N SER A 33 3.77 3.18 10.85
CA SER A 33 2.37 3.07 11.25
C SER A 33 1.44 3.42 10.09
N LEU A 34 0.18 2.99 10.20
CA LEU A 34 -0.88 3.52 9.36
C LEU A 34 -1.07 5.02 9.62
N PRO A 35 -1.57 5.80 8.65
CA PRO A 35 -1.99 7.17 8.92
C PRO A 35 -3.23 7.18 9.80
N GLY A 36 -3.35 8.20 10.64
CA GLY A 36 -4.45 8.30 11.58
C GLY A 36 -4.23 9.35 12.65
N ILE A 37 -5.27 9.54 13.47
CA ILE A 37 -5.19 10.38 14.66
C ILE A 37 -5.01 9.46 15.86
N TYR A 38 -3.86 9.60 16.52
CA TYR A 38 -3.45 8.82 17.67
C TYR A 38 -3.56 9.66 18.93
N ARG A 39 -4.03 9.04 20.02
CA ARG A 39 -4.05 9.70 21.33
C ARG A 39 -2.70 9.51 22.03
N ILE A 40 -2.09 10.60 22.44
CA ILE A 40 -0.91 10.58 23.30
C ILE A 40 -1.38 10.44 24.74
N CYS A 41 -0.85 9.43 25.43
CA CYS A 41 -1.08 9.20 26.85
C CYS A 41 0.23 9.38 27.62
N TYR A 42 0.12 9.85 28.87
CA TYR A 42 1.25 10.11 29.76
C TYR A 42 1.22 9.19 30.97
N CYS A 43 2.42 8.83 31.42
CA CYS A 43 2.70 8.14 32.65
C CYS A 43 3.88 8.83 33.32
N ARG A 44 3.83 8.97 34.65
CA ARG A 44 4.97 9.43 35.45
C ARG A 44 5.49 8.23 36.23
N PRO A 45 6.76 7.83 36.05
CA PRO A 45 7.31 6.75 36.85
C PRO A 45 7.41 7.22 38.30
N GLN A 46 6.79 6.48 39.22
CA GLN A 46 6.90 6.77 40.64
C GLN A 46 8.15 6.04 41.19
N ALA A 47 9.24 6.78 41.39
CA ALA A 47 10.52 6.22 41.85
C ALA A 47 10.57 5.94 43.36
N ASP A 48 9.54 6.36 44.11
CA ASP A 48 9.68 6.59 45.56
C ASP A 48 9.02 5.52 46.45
N ASP A 49 8.40 4.48 45.90
CA ASP A 49 7.73 3.45 46.69
C ASP A 49 7.89 2.02 46.09
N PRO A 50 8.80 1.19 46.61
CA PRO A 50 9.02 -0.17 46.13
C PRO A 50 7.83 -1.11 46.41
N THR A 51 6.80 -0.67 47.14
CA THR A 51 5.58 -1.45 47.42
C THR A 51 4.44 -1.17 46.44
N LYS A 52 4.58 -0.17 45.55
CA LYS A 52 3.57 0.19 44.54
C LYS A 52 4.04 -0.15 43.14
N GLU A 53 3.91 -1.42 42.77
CA GLU A 53 4.18 -1.94 41.42
C GLU A 53 3.33 -1.30 40.30
N ALA A 54 2.25 -0.58 40.65
CA ALA A 54 1.20 -0.18 39.72
C ALA A 54 1.56 0.97 38.74
N ASP A 55 2.57 1.80 39.03
CA ASP A 55 2.89 3.03 38.26
C ASP A 55 4.34 3.06 37.74
N SER A 56 4.82 1.92 37.23
CA SER A 56 6.18 1.80 36.72
C SER A 56 6.37 2.15 35.23
N CYS A 57 5.35 2.70 34.56
CA CYS A 57 5.33 3.02 33.11
C CYS A 57 5.84 1.89 32.19
N LYS A 58 5.82 0.64 32.67
CA LYS A 58 6.36 -0.55 32.00
C LYS A 58 5.48 -1.06 30.86
N GLY A 59 4.24 -0.61 30.77
CA GLY A 59 3.33 -1.03 29.72
C GLY A 59 2.24 -0.01 29.39
N PRO A 60 1.56 -0.16 28.25
CA PRO A 60 0.54 0.78 27.77
C PRO A 60 -0.63 1.00 28.75
N SER A 61 -0.89 0.05 29.66
CA SER A 61 -1.92 0.16 30.70
C SER A 61 -1.60 1.18 31.80
N SER A 62 -0.31 1.53 31.99
CA SER A 62 0.13 2.54 32.96
C SER A 62 -0.08 3.97 32.44
N TYR A 63 -0.25 4.16 31.12
CA TYR A 63 -0.45 5.46 30.50
C TYR A 63 -1.93 5.84 30.51
N LYS A 64 -2.41 6.36 31.66
CA LYS A 64 -3.84 6.64 31.90
C LYS A 64 -4.24 8.09 31.62
N ALA A 65 -3.31 9.04 31.66
CA ALA A 65 -3.61 10.45 31.45
C ALA A 65 -3.51 10.81 29.97
N ALA A 66 -4.60 11.26 29.34
CA ALA A 66 -4.53 11.77 27.97
C ALA A 66 -3.90 13.18 27.97
N VAL A 67 -2.90 13.40 27.11
CA VAL A 67 -2.18 14.68 27.02
C VAL A 67 -2.37 15.39 25.69
N GLY A 68 -2.80 14.67 24.66
CA GLY A 68 -3.05 15.28 23.36
C GLY A 68 -3.36 14.28 22.27
N LEU A 69 -3.44 14.79 21.05
CA LEU A 69 -3.60 14.04 19.82
C LEU A 69 -2.38 14.26 18.93
N MET A 70 -1.99 13.23 18.21
CA MET A 70 -0.96 13.25 17.19
C MET A 70 -1.58 12.79 15.88
N THR A 71 -1.36 13.55 14.82
CA THR A 71 -1.75 13.15 13.47
C THR A 71 -0.56 12.51 12.78
N VAL A 72 -0.77 11.32 12.23
CA VAL A 72 0.17 10.68 11.31
C VAL A 72 -0.36 10.85 9.90
N ASN A 73 0.46 11.50 9.09
CA ASN A 73 0.15 11.84 7.71
C ASN A 73 0.47 10.67 6.80
N GLY A 74 -0.28 10.54 5.71
CA GLY A 74 -0.05 9.51 4.72
C GLY A 74 -1.34 8.94 4.13
N PRO A 75 -1.18 8.02 3.17
CA PRO A 75 -2.29 7.47 2.40
C PRO A 75 -3.03 6.38 3.17
N LEU A 76 -4.36 6.42 3.11
CA LEU A 76 -5.21 5.32 3.51
C LEU A 76 -5.11 4.22 2.44
N GLN A 77 -4.96 2.98 2.90
CA GLN A 77 -4.82 1.83 2.01
C GLN A 77 -6.07 1.65 1.15
N THR A 78 -5.88 1.63 -0.16
CA THR A 78 -6.93 1.41 -1.16
C THR A 78 -6.57 0.22 -2.05
N THR A 79 -7.58 -0.42 -2.64
CA THR A 79 -7.37 -1.44 -3.66
C THR A 79 -7.81 -0.88 -5.00
N THR A 80 -6.90 -0.84 -5.97
CA THR A 80 -7.20 -0.45 -7.35
C THR A 80 -7.08 -1.66 -8.26
N THR A 81 -8.06 -1.88 -9.13
CA THR A 81 -8.04 -2.99 -10.09
C THR A 81 -7.90 -2.45 -11.51
N CYS A 82 -6.91 -2.96 -12.24
CA CYS A 82 -6.65 -2.58 -13.63
C CYS A 82 -6.50 -3.81 -14.51
N ALA A 83 -7.09 -3.77 -15.70
CA ALA A 83 -6.95 -4.84 -16.68
C ALA A 83 -5.73 -4.58 -17.58
N LEU A 84 -5.02 -5.65 -17.96
CA LEU A 84 -3.98 -5.56 -18.98
C LEU A 84 -4.56 -4.99 -20.29
N GLY A 85 -3.79 -4.13 -20.97
CA GLY A 85 -4.18 -3.48 -22.22
C GLY A 85 -5.07 -2.25 -22.07
N SER A 86 -5.38 -1.82 -20.85
CA SER A 86 -6.26 -0.68 -20.57
C SER A 86 -5.53 0.45 -19.85
N ALA A 87 -6.01 1.68 -20.02
CA ALA A 87 -5.59 2.82 -19.20
C ALA A 87 -5.97 2.59 -17.74
N CYS A 88 -5.08 2.93 -16.82
CA CYS A 88 -5.22 2.68 -15.40
C CYS A 88 -4.92 3.95 -14.61
N GLU A 89 -5.81 4.28 -13.68
CA GLU A 89 -5.65 5.42 -12.77
C GLU A 89 -5.93 4.95 -11.35
N VAL A 90 -5.11 5.41 -10.40
CA VAL A 90 -5.24 5.13 -8.98
C VAL A 90 -5.75 6.38 -8.28
N THR A 91 -6.83 6.26 -7.52
CA THR A 91 -7.28 7.31 -6.60
C THR A 91 -6.76 7.04 -5.20
N ILE A 92 -6.04 7.99 -4.64
CA ILE A 92 -5.44 7.93 -3.31
C ILE A 92 -6.11 8.95 -2.40
N GLN A 93 -6.50 8.49 -1.23
CA GLN A 93 -7.02 9.30 -0.14
C GLN A 93 -6.13 9.13 1.07
N GLY A 94 -6.17 10.08 1.99
CA GLY A 94 -5.29 10.04 3.14
C GLY A 94 -5.41 11.28 4.00
N ILE A 95 -4.50 11.38 4.95
CA ILE A 95 -4.39 12.50 5.87
C ILE A 95 -3.18 13.33 5.46
N ASP A 96 -3.41 14.63 5.27
CA ASP A 96 -2.39 15.61 4.87
C ASP A 96 -1.57 15.17 3.64
N LEU A 97 -2.24 14.53 2.67
CA LEU A 97 -1.67 14.32 1.34
C LEU A 97 -1.66 15.63 0.55
N ALA A 98 -0.69 15.77 -0.34
CA ALA A 98 -0.53 16.97 -1.17
C ALA A 98 -0.37 16.63 -2.65
N ALA A 99 -0.80 17.54 -3.52
CA ALA A 99 -0.43 17.46 -4.94
C ALA A 99 1.09 17.62 -5.06
N GLY A 100 1.70 16.78 -5.90
CA GLY A 100 3.15 16.68 -6.03
C GLY A 100 3.79 15.59 -5.15
N ASP A 101 3.07 15.02 -4.18
CA ASP A 101 3.46 13.75 -3.56
C ASP A 101 3.63 12.68 -4.65
N ALA A 102 4.38 11.63 -4.37
CA ALA A 102 4.66 10.61 -5.36
C ALA A 102 4.24 9.23 -4.89
N ILE A 103 3.88 8.39 -5.86
CA ILE A 103 3.76 6.96 -5.66
C ILE A 103 4.73 6.17 -6.54
N MET A 104 4.97 4.94 -6.14
CA MET A 104 5.72 3.96 -6.90
C MET A 104 5.06 2.60 -6.71
N ILE A 105 4.96 1.84 -7.80
CA ILE A 105 4.41 0.48 -7.75
C ILE A 105 5.61 -0.48 -7.66
N VAL A 106 5.55 -1.44 -6.75
CA VAL A 106 6.63 -2.40 -6.52
C VAL A 106 6.11 -3.82 -6.39
N ASP A 107 6.98 -4.79 -6.68
CA ASP A 107 6.75 -6.21 -6.34
C ASP A 107 7.28 -6.50 -4.94
N GLY A 108 6.38 -6.72 -3.98
CA GLY A 108 6.70 -6.91 -2.56
C GLY A 108 6.48 -5.66 -1.69
N PRO A 109 7.10 -5.58 -0.50
CA PRO A 109 6.81 -4.51 0.46
C PRO A 109 7.45 -3.17 0.10
N CYS A 110 6.83 -2.08 0.55
CA CYS A 110 7.36 -0.73 0.37
C CYS A 110 8.76 -0.56 1.00
N GLY A 111 9.64 0.16 0.32
CA GLY A 111 11.03 0.39 0.73
C GLY A 111 12.03 -0.71 0.36
N GLU A 112 11.55 -1.93 0.06
CA GLU A 112 12.39 -3.10 -0.22
C GLU A 112 12.01 -3.85 -1.50
N GLY A 113 10.80 -3.63 -2.01
CA GLY A 113 10.25 -4.31 -3.18
C GLY A 113 11.05 -4.15 -4.46
N GLY A 114 10.89 -5.13 -5.34
CA GLY A 114 11.50 -5.17 -6.66
C GLY A 114 10.87 -4.18 -7.64
N GLY A 115 11.62 -3.86 -8.70
CA GLY A 115 11.05 -3.19 -9.87
C GLY A 115 10.15 -4.14 -10.66
N LEU A 116 9.41 -3.59 -11.61
CA LEU A 116 8.39 -4.27 -12.40
C LEU A 116 8.80 -4.51 -13.86
N GLU A 117 9.98 -4.09 -14.29
CA GLU A 117 10.49 -4.23 -15.67
C GLU A 117 10.54 -5.70 -16.08
N ALA A 118 11.09 -6.56 -15.22
CA ALA A 118 11.12 -8.01 -15.45
C ALA A 118 9.72 -8.65 -15.48
N LEU A 119 8.72 -7.96 -14.93
CA LEU A 119 7.32 -8.36 -14.94
C LEU A 119 6.54 -7.74 -16.10
N GLY A 120 7.19 -6.92 -16.95
CA GLY A 120 6.63 -6.35 -18.17
C GLY A 120 5.95 -4.99 -18.00
N PHE A 121 6.30 -4.22 -16.96
CA PHE A 121 5.82 -2.85 -16.75
C PHE A 121 6.95 -1.82 -16.93
N PRO A 122 7.39 -1.53 -18.17
CA PRO A 122 8.51 -0.61 -18.42
C PRO A 122 8.23 0.82 -17.94
N ASP A 123 6.98 1.28 -18.02
CA ASP A 123 6.60 2.65 -17.68
C ASP A 123 6.37 2.86 -16.16
N LEU A 124 6.32 1.77 -15.38
CA LEU A 124 6.10 1.81 -13.92
C LEU A 124 7.39 1.63 -13.11
N GLU A 125 8.57 1.74 -13.75
CA GLU A 125 9.86 1.75 -13.06
C GLU A 125 10.17 3.06 -12.31
N THR A 126 9.43 4.13 -12.64
CA THR A 126 9.63 5.45 -12.06
C THR A 126 8.43 5.88 -11.23
N SER A 127 8.63 6.90 -10.40
CA SER A 127 7.56 7.42 -9.56
C SER A 127 6.55 8.23 -10.36
N VAL A 128 5.28 8.11 -9.98
CA VAL A 128 4.16 8.86 -10.53
C VAL A 128 3.75 9.92 -9.53
N THR A 129 3.65 11.17 -9.97
CA THR A 129 3.24 12.28 -9.10
C THR A 129 1.73 12.35 -8.97
N LEU A 130 1.28 12.68 -7.76
CA LEU A 130 -0.12 12.86 -7.41
C LEU A 130 -0.62 14.21 -7.91
N GLN A 131 -1.77 14.16 -8.58
CA GLN A 131 -2.49 15.32 -9.07
C GLN A 131 -3.78 15.48 -8.25
N SER A 132 -4.25 16.72 -8.10
CA SER A 132 -5.55 16.97 -7.46
C SER A 132 -6.67 16.39 -8.31
N GLY A 133 -7.54 15.58 -7.69
CA GLY A 133 -8.79 15.09 -8.27
C GLY A 133 -10.00 15.46 -7.42
N ASP A 134 -11.19 15.09 -7.89
CA ASP A 134 -12.46 15.48 -7.24
C ASP A 134 -12.71 14.79 -5.89
N SER A 135 -12.27 13.54 -5.76
CA SER A 135 -12.50 12.69 -4.59
C SER A 135 -11.21 12.34 -3.82
N GLY A 136 -10.08 12.95 -4.17
CA GLY A 136 -8.77 12.63 -3.62
C GLY A 136 -7.64 13.05 -4.55
N TYR A 137 -6.53 12.34 -4.49
CA TYR A 137 -5.40 12.53 -5.36
C TYR A 137 -5.32 11.43 -6.41
N LEU A 138 -5.02 11.79 -7.64
CA LEU A 138 -4.98 10.87 -8.77
C LEU A 138 -3.53 10.60 -9.17
N ALA A 139 -3.22 9.33 -9.42
CA ALA A 139 -2.01 8.89 -10.10
C ALA A 139 -2.37 8.15 -11.37
N ASN A 140 -2.00 8.71 -12.51
CA ASN A 140 -2.22 8.08 -13.81
C ASN A 140 -1.06 7.13 -14.11
N LEU A 141 -1.35 5.83 -14.15
CA LEU A 141 -0.38 4.77 -14.45
C LEU A 141 -0.22 4.53 -15.96
N GLY A 142 -0.98 5.23 -16.80
CA GLY A 142 -0.99 5.03 -18.24
C GLY A 142 -1.63 3.71 -18.64
N ASN A 143 -1.26 3.20 -19.81
CA ASN A 143 -1.76 1.93 -20.33
C ASN A 143 -0.95 0.77 -19.75
N ILE A 144 -1.64 -0.17 -19.10
CA ILE A 144 -0.97 -1.38 -18.61
C ILE A 144 -0.64 -2.29 -19.80
N PRO A 145 0.63 -2.69 -20.02
CA PRO A 145 0.98 -3.51 -21.18
C PRO A 145 0.33 -4.89 -21.15
N THR A 146 -0.15 -5.40 -22.30
CA THR A 146 -0.72 -6.75 -22.40
C THR A 146 0.27 -7.88 -22.13
N ALA A 147 1.57 -7.59 -22.27
CA ALA A 147 2.65 -8.53 -22.00
C ALA A 147 3.05 -8.58 -20.51
N ALA A 148 2.53 -7.66 -19.69
CA ALA A 148 2.82 -7.61 -18.27
C ALA A 148 2.22 -8.82 -17.53
N SER A 149 2.84 -9.19 -16.43
CA SER A 149 2.34 -10.27 -15.58
C SER A 149 1.13 -9.76 -14.79
N PRO A 150 -0.03 -10.42 -14.85
CA PRO A 150 -1.12 -10.14 -13.92
C PRO A 150 -0.72 -10.57 -12.50
N GLY A 151 -1.21 -9.86 -11.49
CA GLY A 151 -0.83 -10.09 -10.10
C GLY A 151 -1.29 -9.00 -9.17
N VAL A 152 -0.85 -9.10 -7.91
CA VAL A 152 -1.07 -8.07 -6.89
C VAL A 152 0.27 -7.37 -6.64
N TYR A 153 0.27 -6.06 -6.78
CA TYR A 153 1.43 -5.20 -6.58
C TYR A 153 1.16 -4.20 -5.46
N THR A 154 2.21 -3.72 -4.82
CA THR A 154 2.06 -2.76 -3.72
C THR A 154 2.20 -1.34 -4.25
N ILE A 155 1.26 -0.49 -3.86
CA ILE A 155 1.31 0.96 -4.11
C ILE A 155 2.02 1.59 -2.92
N CYS A 156 3.18 2.21 -3.16
CA CYS A 156 3.98 2.84 -2.12
C CYS A 156 4.01 4.34 -2.30
N TRP A 157 4.00 5.10 -1.21
CA TRP A 157 3.91 6.56 -1.21
C TRP A 157 5.15 7.21 -0.61
N CYS A 158 5.44 8.42 -1.11
CA CYS A 158 6.49 9.29 -0.65
C CYS A 158 6.02 10.76 -0.69
N PRO A 159 6.15 11.51 0.42
CA PRO A 159 5.72 12.90 0.49
C PRO A 159 6.67 13.86 -0.25
N VAL A 160 6.13 14.89 -0.90
CA VAL A 160 6.89 15.90 -1.65
C VAL A 160 7.68 16.89 -0.78
N ALA A 161 7.57 16.79 0.55
CA ALA A 161 8.22 17.68 1.51
C ALA A 161 9.71 17.89 1.20
N ASN A 162 10.37 16.89 0.60
CA ASN A 162 11.62 17.05 -0.13
C ASN A 162 11.55 16.29 -1.48
N ALA A 163 11.20 16.95 -2.59
CA ALA A 163 11.10 16.31 -3.92
C ALA A 163 12.38 15.57 -4.40
N SER A 164 13.54 15.85 -3.80
CA SER A 164 14.79 15.08 -4.01
C SER A 164 14.73 13.67 -3.42
N ASP A 165 13.82 13.42 -2.48
CA ASP A 165 13.76 12.22 -1.66
C ASP A 165 12.79 11.17 -2.20
N CYS A 166 12.13 11.38 -3.35
CA CYS A 166 11.19 10.40 -3.93
C CYS A 166 11.69 9.84 -5.26
N ARG A 167 12.98 9.46 -5.31
CA ARG A 167 13.66 9.00 -6.54
C ARG A 167 14.00 7.52 -6.54
N ALA A 168 14.17 6.92 -5.36
CA ALA A 168 14.56 5.53 -5.19
C ALA A 168 13.48 4.77 -4.42
N ARG A 169 13.26 3.50 -4.78
CA ARG A 169 12.32 2.58 -4.12
C ARG A 169 12.42 2.59 -2.59
N ARG A 170 13.65 2.69 -2.05
CA ARG A 170 13.91 2.73 -0.59
C ARG A 170 13.30 3.92 0.14
N GLN A 171 12.85 4.94 -0.58
CA GLN A 171 12.26 6.14 -0.01
C GLN A 171 10.72 6.05 0.06
N PHE A 172 10.11 5.18 -0.75
CA PHE A 172 8.68 4.90 -0.73
C PHE A 172 8.38 3.85 0.34
N ARG A 173 8.23 4.28 1.60
CA ARG A 173 8.11 3.39 2.77
C ARG A 173 6.69 3.21 3.29
N ALA A 174 5.77 4.10 2.93
CA ALA A 174 4.37 3.99 3.36
C ALA A 174 3.55 3.24 2.31
N THR A 175 2.79 2.24 2.75
CA THR A 175 1.86 1.51 1.88
C THR A 175 0.59 2.31 1.66
N ALA A 176 0.35 2.72 0.42
CA ALA A 176 -0.86 3.40 -0.02
C ALA A 176 -1.97 2.44 -0.45
N GLY A 177 -1.65 1.16 -0.66
CA GLY A 177 -2.63 0.19 -1.11
C GLY A 177 -2.07 -0.91 -1.98
N GLU A 178 -2.96 -1.58 -2.69
CA GLU A 178 -2.67 -2.68 -3.61
C GLU A 178 -3.21 -2.37 -5.02
N LEU A 179 -2.41 -2.72 -6.03
CA LEU A 179 -2.78 -2.69 -7.42
C LEU A 179 -2.99 -4.12 -7.91
N HIS A 180 -4.23 -4.46 -8.21
CA HIS A 180 -4.62 -5.75 -8.77
C HIS A 180 -4.62 -5.64 -10.30
N VAL A 181 -3.65 -6.29 -10.94
CA VAL A 181 -3.57 -6.37 -12.39
C VAL A 181 -4.23 -7.66 -12.87
N THR A 182 -5.31 -7.53 -13.61
CA THR A 182 -6.19 -8.64 -14.01
C THR A 182 -6.12 -8.93 -15.51
N CYS A 183 -6.52 -10.14 -15.91
CA CYS A 183 -6.75 -10.44 -17.31
C CYS A 183 -7.95 -9.64 -17.83
N PRO A 184 -7.85 -9.03 -19.02
CA PRO A 184 -8.99 -8.36 -19.64
C PRO A 184 -10.04 -9.39 -20.09
N PRO A 185 -11.29 -8.95 -20.35
CA PRO A 185 -12.29 -9.78 -21.00
C PRO A 185 -11.76 -10.40 -22.30
N GLY A 186 -12.13 -11.65 -22.56
CA GLY A 186 -11.59 -12.42 -23.69
C GLY A 186 -10.24 -13.09 -23.42
N TYR A 187 -9.71 -13.02 -22.19
CA TYR A 187 -8.49 -13.70 -21.76
C TYR A 187 -8.71 -14.55 -20.50
N TYR A 188 -7.86 -15.57 -20.33
CA TYR A 188 -7.85 -16.45 -19.16
C TYR A 188 -6.43 -16.64 -18.62
N GLY A 189 -6.29 -17.04 -17.36
CA GLY A 189 -5.00 -17.33 -16.74
C GLY A 189 -4.35 -18.58 -17.34
N VAL A 190 -3.12 -18.44 -17.85
CA VAL A 190 -2.29 -19.52 -18.37
C VAL A 190 -0.97 -19.62 -17.61
N GLY A 191 -0.42 -20.83 -17.53
CA GLY A 191 0.87 -21.09 -16.90
C GLY A 191 0.78 -21.58 -15.44
N PRO A 192 1.94 -21.91 -14.85
CA PRO A 192 2.02 -22.35 -13.45
C PRO A 192 1.61 -21.23 -12.50
N THR A 193 1.29 -21.58 -11.25
CA THR A 193 0.87 -20.61 -10.21
C THR A 193 1.88 -19.46 -10.03
N THR A 194 3.16 -19.72 -10.25
CA THR A 194 4.22 -18.72 -10.34
C THR A 194 4.38 -18.23 -11.77
N GLY A 195 4.18 -16.92 -12.02
CA GLY A 195 4.35 -16.34 -13.35
C GLY A 195 3.22 -16.64 -14.33
N ARG A 196 1.98 -16.73 -13.84
CA ARG A 196 0.80 -16.80 -14.71
C ARG A 196 0.78 -15.61 -15.66
N ARG A 197 0.29 -15.84 -16.88
CA ARG A 197 0.07 -14.82 -17.92
C ARG A 197 -1.39 -14.86 -18.37
N CYS A 198 -1.83 -13.85 -19.08
CA CYS A 198 -3.14 -13.86 -19.71
C CYS A 198 -3.02 -14.42 -21.13
N GLY A 199 -3.71 -15.53 -21.40
CA GLY A 199 -3.81 -16.16 -22.70
C GLY A 199 -5.14 -15.82 -23.39
N PRO A 200 -5.17 -15.68 -24.73
CA PRO A 200 -6.39 -15.35 -25.45
C PRO A 200 -7.41 -16.49 -25.41
N CYS A 201 -8.69 -16.16 -25.28
CA CYS A 201 -9.77 -17.13 -25.31
C CYS A 201 -9.91 -17.76 -26.71
N THR A 202 -10.05 -19.07 -26.76
CA THR A 202 -10.25 -19.84 -27.99
C THR A 202 -11.73 -19.98 -28.31
N ARG A 203 -12.07 -20.14 -29.59
CA ARG A 203 -13.46 -20.40 -30.03
C ARG A 203 -14.07 -21.60 -29.30
N GLY A 204 -15.38 -21.51 -29.04
CA GLY A 204 -16.13 -22.51 -28.28
C GLY A 204 -16.01 -22.35 -26.76
N PHE A 205 -15.36 -21.28 -26.29
CA PHE A 205 -15.24 -20.95 -24.89
C PHE A 205 -15.56 -19.48 -24.62
N HIS A 206 -16.02 -19.19 -23.41
CA HIS A 206 -16.22 -17.86 -22.85
C HIS A 206 -15.17 -17.60 -21.75
N CYS A 207 -14.55 -16.42 -21.80
CA CYS A 207 -13.56 -15.97 -20.82
C CYS A 207 -13.92 -14.57 -20.34
N ALA A 208 -14.42 -14.44 -19.10
CA ALA A 208 -14.79 -13.15 -18.53
C ALA A 208 -13.58 -12.26 -18.17
N GLY A 209 -12.37 -12.80 -18.18
CA GLY A 209 -11.19 -12.15 -17.60
C GLY A 209 -11.20 -12.22 -16.08
N GLY A 210 -10.59 -11.23 -15.43
CA GLY A 210 -10.52 -11.11 -13.98
C GLY A 210 -9.17 -11.53 -13.40
N GLU A 211 -9.12 -11.71 -12.07
CA GLU A 211 -7.90 -12.13 -11.39
C GLU A 211 -7.38 -13.44 -11.96
N VAL A 212 -6.06 -13.54 -12.10
CA VAL A 212 -5.43 -14.62 -12.87
C VAL A 212 -5.74 -16.03 -12.32
N ASN A 213 -6.12 -16.13 -11.05
CA ASN A 213 -6.50 -17.39 -10.40
C ASN A 213 -7.94 -17.83 -10.70
N VAL A 214 -8.81 -16.88 -11.08
CA VAL A 214 -10.25 -17.10 -11.30
C VAL A 214 -10.62 -16.90 -12.77
N ALA A 215 -9.76 -16.22 -13.54
CA ALA A 215 -9.86 -16.05 -14.99
C ALA A 215 -9.74 -17.42 -15.68
N THR A 216 -10.87 -18.11 -15.80
CA THR A 216 -10.98 -19.46 -16.35
C THR A 216 -11.65 -19.43 -17.72
N ARG A 217 -11.39 -20.49 -18.48
CA ARG A 217 -11.98 -20.69 -19.80
C ARG A 217 -13.17 -21.64 -19.67
N ILE A 218 -14.39 -21.16 -19.85
CA ILE A 218 -15.64 -21.93 -19.67
C ILE A 218 -16.13 -22.41 -21.03
N ALA A 219 -16.40 -23.71 -21.17
CA ALA A 219 -16.91 -24.27 -22.43
C ALA A 219 -18.34 -23.75 -22.72
N CYS A 220 -18.59 -23.41 -23.98
CA CYS A 220 -19.94 -23.09 -24.41
C CYS A 220 -20.82 -24.35 -24.37
N GLY A 221 -22.13 -24.17 -24.15
CA GLY A 221 -23.09 -25.27 -24.23
C GLY A 221 -23.19 -25.87 -25.63
N PRO A 222 -23.88 -27.02 -25.79
CA PRO A 222 -24.14 -27.59 -27.12
C PRO A 222 -24.81 -26.55 -28.02
N ASP A 223 -24.36 -26.46 -29.28
CA ASP A 223 -24.78 -25.51 -30.32
C ASP A 223 -24.49 -24.02 -30.07
N GLN A 224 -23.67 -23.69 -29.05
CA GLN A 224 -23.20 -22.33 -28.80
C GLN A 224 -21.71 -22.20 -29.15
N THR A 225 -21.34 -21.13 -29.83
CA THR A 225 -19.92 -20.80 -30.09
C THR A 225 -19.69 -19.30 -30.03
N THR A 226 -18.53 -18.90 -29.51
CA THR A 226 -18.05 -17.53 -29.59
C THR A 226 -17.63 -17.19 -31.02
N ARG A 227 -18.16 -16.09 -31.58
CA ARG A 227 -17.93 -15.68 -32.98
C ARG A 227 -16.46 -15.36 -33.29
N THR A 228 -15.69 -14.94 -32.29
CA THR A 228 -14.30 -14.45 -32.44
C THR A 228 -13.41 -14.95 -31.30
N SER A 229 -12.13 -15.19 -31.58
CA SER A 229 -11.10 -15.39 -30.55
C SER A 229 -10.84 -14.08 -29.81
N GLY A 230 -10.72 -14.13 -28.48
CA GLY A 230 -10.43 -12.95 -27.67
C GLY A 230 -11.64 -12.03 -27.38
N ALA A 231 -12.87 -12.55 -27.47
CA ALA A 231 -14.11 -11.86 -27.09
C ALA A 231 -14.77 -12.48 -25.86
#